data_AF-A0A257GJR5-F1
#
_entry.id   AF-A0A257GJR5-F1
#
_cell.length_a   1.000
_cell.length_b   1.000
_cell.length_c   1.000
_cell.angle_alpha   90.00
_cell.angle_beta   90.00
_cell.angle_gamma   90.00
#
_symmetry.space_group_name_H-M   'P 1'
#
loop_
_entity.id
_entity.type
_entity.pdbx_description
1 polymer ?
#
loop_
_entity_poly.entity_id
_entity_poly.type
_entity_poly.pdbx_seq_one_letter_code
_entity_poly.pdbx_strand_id
1 'polypeptide(L)'
;MSVQGSDGLTPQSRDHDLWIVDERLAFTRGFASDVRLNKFLKDGGTADRPDLLVWDVAYGLGAVDPNDQKGGIDVSEPLREVMIVEFKRPGRREYQKAEDQVEQQITKYLLQLQGGEVEAFGRERVRIAPDCIFYCYVVADIIGDLKTQLSSWKTTANRQGRLRMLEGEVQGSIEVIQWSDLVNDAWSRNQASLHAAGLRRR
;
A
#
# COMPACT_ATOMS: atom_id res chain seq x y z
N MET A 1 -5.16 -2.14 16.12
CA MET A 1 -3.82 -2.09 16.75
C MET A 1 -2.96 -1.39 15.74
N SER A 2 -2.57 -0.14 15.99
CA SER A 2 -1.76 0.62 15.04
C SER A 2 -0.32 0.11 15.09
N VAL A 3 0.27 -0.19 13.94
CA VAL A 3 1.65 -0.67 13.83
C VAL A 3 2.40 0.32 12.94
N GLN A 4 3.54 0.81 13.44
CA GLN A 4 4.38 1.74 12.71
C GLN A 4 5.78 1.16 12.69
N GLY A 5 6.14 0.56 11.55
CA GLY A 5 7.42 -0.11 11.40
C GLY A 5 8.61 0.80 11.72
N SER A 6 8.47 2.12 11.57
CA SER A 6 9.56 3.10 11.73
C SER A 6 9.99 3.45 13.16
N ASP A 7 9.36 2.92 14.22
CA ASP A 7 9.82 3.20 15.60
C ASP A 7 11.02 2.33 15.99
N GLY A 8 12.22 2.91 15.94
CA GLY A 8 13.47 2.24 16.34
C GLY A 8 13.60 1.95 17.85
N LEU A 9 12.71 2.49 18.69
CA LEU A 9 12.69 2.24 20.14
C LEU A 9 11.77 1.07 20.54
N THR A 10 10.87 0.67 19.65
CA THR A 10 9.96 -0.44 19.88
C THR A 10 10.38 -1.60 18.99
N PRO A 11 10.84 -2.74 19.54
CA PRO A 11 11.05 -3.94 18.76
C PRO A 11 9.69 -4.45 18.28
N GLN A 12 9.24 -3.94 17.14
CA GLN A 12 8.05 -4.44 16.47
C GLN A 12 8.43 -5.73 15.75
N SER A 13 7.54 -6.72 15.81
CA SER A 13 7.73 -7.98 15.11
C SER A 13 8.01 -7.70 13.64
N ARG A 14 9.16 -8.17 13.15
CA ARG A 14 9.51 -8.14 11.72
C ARG A 14 8.73 -9.19 10.93
N ASP A 15 7.95 -10.02 11.63
CA ASP A 15 7.10 -11.03 11.04
C ASP A 15 5.81 -10.36 10.54
N HIS A 16 5.75 -10.14 9.23
CA HIS A 16 4.55 -9.74 8.53
C HIS A 16 4.37 -10.57 7.26
N ASP A 17 3.13 -10.81 6.87
CA ASP A 17 2.79 -11.53 5.64
C ASP A 17 2.41 -10.59 4.49
N LEU A 18 3.01 -9.38 4.43
CA LEU A 18 2.71 -8.40 3.37
C LEU A 18 3.04 -8.89 1.97
N TRP A 19 3.88 -9.93 1.84
CA TRP A 19 4.12 -10.66 0.60
C TRP A 19 2.83 -11.23 -0.03
N ILE A 20 1.76 -11.42 0.76
CA ILE A 20 0.44 -11.79 0.27
C ILE A 20 -0.16 -10.69 -0.61
N VAL A 21 0.09 -9.43 -0.29
CA VAL A 21 -0.38 -8.32 -1.12
C VAL A 21 0.48 -8.22 -2.38
N ASP A 22 1.78 -8.07 -2.19
CA ASP A 22 2.76 -7.88 -3.26
C ASP A 22 4.13 -8.39 -2.79
N GLU A 23 4.82 -9.18 -3.62
CA GLU A 23 6.11 -9.79 -3.28
C GLU A 23 7.19 -8.75 -2.95
N ARG A 24 7.11 -7.54 -3.49
CA ARG A 24 8.03 -6.44 -3.19
C ARG A 24 7.99 -6.08 -1.71
N LEU A 25 6.88 -6.35 -1.02
CA LEU A 25 6.71 -6.04 0.40
C LEU A 25 7.33 -7.07 1.35
N ALA A 26 7.87 -8.19 0.85
CA ALA A 26 8.37 -9.27 1.69
C ALA A 26 9.48 -8.82 2.67
N PHE A 27 10.23 -7.77 2.32
CA PHE A 27 11.34 -7.23 3.10
C PHE A 27 11.16 -5.75 3.48
N THR A 28 9.96 -5.21 3.31
CA THR A 28 9.63 -3.82 3.69
C THR A 28 9.87 -3.59 5.17
N ARG A 29 10.31 -2.37 5.52
CA ARG A 29 10.54 -1.98 6.91
C ARG A 29 9.78 -0.72 7.28
N GLY A 30 9.75 0.26 6.39
CA GLY A 30 8.94 1.48 6.53
C GLY A 30 7.52 1.26 6.02
N PHE A 31 6.64 0.96 6.97
CA PHE A 31 5.20 0.91 6.77
C PHE A 31 4.46 1.50 7.99
N ALA A 32 3.23 1.93 7.76
CA ALA A 32 2.30 2.36 8.79
C ALA A 32 0.95 1.69 8.53
N SER A 33 0.35 1.10 9.57
CA SER A 33 -0.95 0.46 9.52
C SER A 33 -1.88 1.04 10.58
N ASP A 34 -3.08 1.48 10.16
CA ASP A 34 -4.08 2.15 11.00
C ASP A 34 -3.50 3.36 11.76
N VAL A 35 -2.57 4.08 11.13
CA VAL A 35 -1.96 5.31 11.67
C VAL A 35 -2.56 6.52 10.94
N ARG A 36 -2.88 7.57 11.69
CA ARG A 36 -3.39 8.82 11.10
C ARG A 36 -2.30 9.49 10.28
N LEU A 37 -2.65 10.03 9.13
CA LEU A 37 -1.72 10.78 8.27
C LEU A 37 -1.04 11.92 9.05
N ASN A 38 -1.79 12.66 9.86
CA ASN A 38 -1.25 13.74 10.70
C ASN A 38 -0.33 13.30 11.85
N LYS A 39 -0.09 12.00 12.04
CA LYS A 39 0.85 11.49 13.04
C LYS A 39 2.24 11.25 12.47
N PHE A 40 2.38 11.15 11.15
CA PHE A 40 3.66 10.87 10.50
C PHE A 40 3.97 11.78 9.30
N LEU A 41 2.97 12.50 8.78
CA LEU A 41 3.23 13.65 7.91
C LEU A 41 3.71 14.81 8.77
N LYS A 42 4.84 15.38 8.37
CA LYS A 42 5.49 16.47 9.10
C LYS A 42 4.71 17.78 9.00
N ASP A 43 4.29 18.13 7.79
CA ASP A 43 3.55 19.35 7.50
C ASP A 43 2.17 18.95 6.95
N GLY A 44 1.10 19.35 7.66
CA GLY A 44 -0.27 19.03 7.27
C GLY A 44 -0.75 17.65 7.75
N GLY A 45 -1.56 16.99 6.91
CA GLY A 45 -2.20 15.70 7.23
C GLY A 45 -3.55 15.82 7.94
N THR A 46 -4.45 14.89 7.66
CA THR A 46 -5.77 14.78 8.28
C THR A 46 -5.81 13.67 9.34
N ALA A 47 -6.97 13.51 9.97
CA ALA A 47 -7.25 12.37 10.83
C ALA A 47 -7.56 11.07 10.07
N ASP A 48 -7.45 11.08 8.73
CA ASP A 48 -7.64 9.90 7.90
C ASP A 48 -6.55 8.86 8.20
N ARG A 49 -6.92 7.59 8.06
CA ARG A 49 -6.07 6.44 8.37
C ARG A 49 -6.14 5.45 7.22
N PRO A 50 -5.10 5.36 6.38
CA PRO A 50 -4.95 4.22 5.50
C PRO A 50 -4.79 2.95 6.34
N ASP A 51 -5.34 1.83 5.86
CA ASP A 51 -5.14 0.56 6.55
C ASP A 51 -3.68 0.10 6.50
N LEU A 52 -3.00 0.36 5.38
CA LEU A 52 -1.56 0.17 5.24
C LEU A 52 -0.99 1.18 4.23
N LEU A 53 0.05 1.89 4.64
CA LEU A 53 0.90 2.72 3.79
C LEU A 53 2.31 2.14 3.83
N VAL A 54 2.92 1.95 2.67
CA VAL A 54 4.28 1.44 2.52
C VAL A 54 5.10 2.40 1.67
N TRP A 55 6.27 2.79 2.19
CA TRP A 55 7.13 3.81 1.58
C TRP A 55 8.61 3.44 1.59
N ASP A 56 8.96 2.28 2.15
CA ASP A 56 10.32 1.78 2.19
C ASP A 56 10.30 0.34 1.68
N VAL A 57 10.98 0.13 0.57
CA VAL A 57 11.09 -1.18 -0.03
C VAL A 57 12.57 -1.49 -0.15
N ALA A 58 13.04 -2.33 0.76
CA ALA A 58 14.26 -3.08 0.49
C ALA A 58 14.02 -3.85 -0.83
N TYR A 59 14.66 -3.38 -1.91
CA TYR A 59 14.65 -3.97 -3.25
C TYR A 59 13.36 -3.85 -4.08
N GLY A 60 12.92 -2.63 -4.43
CA GLY A 60 11.98 -2.49 -5.55
C GLY A 60 11.27 -1.16 -5.77
N LEU A 61 11.08 -0.32 -4.74
CA LEU A 61 10.36 0.96 -4.83
C LEU A 61 11.15 2.17 -4.27
N GLY A 62 12.32 1.96 -3.66
CA GLY A 62 13.14 3.01 -3.04
C GLY A 62 14.64 2.81 -3.22
N ALA A 63 15.41 3.90 -3.11
CA ALA A 63 16.86 3.87 -3.13
C ALA A 63 17.36 3.26 -1.81
N VAL A 64 17.99 2.09 -1.89
CA VAL A 64 18.70 1.49 -0.76
C VAL A 64 20.03 2.24 -0.63
N ASP A 65 20.40 2.71 0.57
CA ASP A 65 21.74 3.30 0.76
C ASP A 65 22.78 2.20 0.48
N PRO A 66 23.60 2.33 -0.58
CA PRO A 66 24.58 1.32 -0.94
C PRO A 66 25.66 1.13 0.14
N ASN A 67 25.80 2.07 1.08
CA ASN A 67 26.75 2.01 2.18
C ASN A 67 26.14 1.52 3.50
N ASP A 68 24.81 1.43 3.62
CA ASP A 68 24.18 0.91 4.84
C ASP A 68 24.04 -0.62 4.78
N GLN A 69 25.01 -1.30 5.40
CA GLN A 69 25.00 -2.76 5.57
C GLN A 69 23.80 -3.28 6.39
N LYS A 70 23.05 -2.38 7.04
CA LYS A 70 21.82 -2.71 7.78
C LYS A 70 20.56 -2.45 6.98
N GLY A 71 20.61 -2.04 5.72
CA GLY A 71 19.43 -1.82 4.87
C GLY A 71 18.56 -0.66 5.35
N GLY A 72 19.19 0.49 5.63
CA GLY A 72 18.53 1.76 5.86
C GLY A 72 18.02 2.39 4.57
N ILE A 73 17.11 3.35 4.74
CA ILE A 73 16.50 4.10 3.65
C ILE A 73 17.48 5.19 3.24
N ASP A 74 17.79 5.31 1.94
CA ASP A 74 18.52 6.48 1.45
C ASP A 74 17.61 7.71 1.51
N VAL A 75 17.73 8.49 2.59
CA VAL A 75 16.96 9.72 2.80
C VAL A 75 17.50 10.92 2.00
N SER A 76 18.61 10.74 1.26
CA SER A 76 19.16 11.81 0.40
C SER A 76 18.26 12.05 -0.83
N GLU A 77 17.65 10.99 -1.34
CA GLU A 77 16.74 11.01 -2.47
C GLU A 77 15.26 10.98 -2.02
N PRO A 78 14.36 11.66 -2.74
CA PRO A 78 12.93 11.57 -2.48
C PRO A 78 12.37 10.21 -2.94
N LEU A 79 11.32 9.74 -2.27
CA LEU A 79 10.55 8.57 -2.69
C LEU A 79 9.85 8.86 -4.01
N ARG A 80 10.04 7.96 -4.97
CA ARG A 80 9.42 8.05 -6.30
C ARG A 80 8.29 7.05 -6.49
N GLU A 81 8.18 6.08 -5.59
CA GLU A 81 7.13 5.07 -5.62
C GLU A 81 6.61 4.83 -4.20
N VAL A 82 5.29 4.78 -4.04
CA VAL A 82 4.61 4.54 -2.77
C VAL A 82 3.47 3.56 -2.99
N MET A 83 3.27 2.64 -2.05
CA MET A 83 2.16 1.70 -2.08
C MET A 83 1.17 1.97 -0.95
N ILE A 84 -0.11 1.95 -1.29
CA ILE A 84 -1.22 2.07 -0.34
C ILE A 84 -2.09 0.82 -0.46
N VAL A 85 -2.46 0.24 0.67
CA VAL A 85 -3.41 -0.88 0.73
C VAL A 85 -4.56 -0.49 1.64
N GLU A 86 -5.77 -0.68 1.13
CA GLU A 86 -7.03 -0.41 1.81
C GLU A 86 -7.89 -1.67 1.82
N PHE A 87 -8.38 -2.07 2.98
CA PHE A 87 -9.24 -3.23 3.17
C PHE A 87 -10.69 -2.78 3.36
N LYS A 88 -11.60 -3.34 2.57
CA LYS A 88 -13.03 -3.22 2.83
C LYS A 88 -13.52 -4.44 3.58
N ARG A 89 -14.50 -4.20 4.46
CA ARG A 89 -15.15 -5.27 5.22
C ARG A 89 -15.70 -6.32 4.24
N PRO A 90 -15.37 -7.61 4.41
CA PRO A 90 -15.93 -8.68 3.59
C PRO A 90 -17.45 -8.66 3.60
N GLY A 91 -18.06 -8.87 2.44
CA GLY A 91 -19.51 -8.84 2.25
C GLY A 91 -20.16 -7.45 2.32
N ARG A 92 -19.39 -6.35 2.41
CA ARG A 92 -19.93 -4.99 2.37
C ARG A 92 -20.64 -4.75 1.04
N ARG A 93 -21.90 -4.32 1.11
CA ARG A 93 -22.74 -4.03 -0.08
C ARG A 93 -23.07 -2.56 -0.25
N GLU A 94 -23.01 -1.78 0.83
CA GLU A 94 -23.51 -0.41 0.86
C GLU A 94 -22.35 0.61 0.92
N TYR A 95 -22.37 1.55 -0.02
CA TYR A 95 -21.38 2.61 -0.21
C TYR A 95 -22.10 3.94 -0.46
N GLN A 96 -22.94 4.32 0.50
CA GLN A 96 -23.93 5.39 0.33
C GLN A 96 -23.34 6.81 0.35
N LYS A 97 -22.18 6.99 0.99
CA LYS A 97 -21.56 8.30 1.12
C LYS A 97 -20.46 8.51 0.09
N ALA A 98 -20.21 9.78 -0.24
CA ALA A 98 -19.07 10.17 -1.09
C ALA A 98 -17.73 9.67 -0.51
N GLU A 99 -17.54 9.80 0.80
CA GLU A 99 -16.36 9.31 1.52
C GLU A 99 -16.16 7.78 1.48
N ASP A 100 -17.22 7.02 1.16
CA ASP A 100 -17.12 5.57 0.98
C ASP A 100 -16.64 5.20 -0.43
N GLN A 101 -16.68 6.13 -1.39
CA GLN A 101 -16.25 5.86 -2.75
C GLN A 101 -14.75 5.63 -2.80
N VAL A 102 -14.36 4.41 -3.20
CA VAL A 102 -12.97 3.98 -3.41
C VAL A 102 -12.07 5.03 -4.05
N GLU A 103 -12.42 5.56 -5.24
CA GLU A 103 -11.57 6.54 -5.95
C GLU A 103 -11.36 7.81 -5.13
N GLN A 104 -12.43 8.33 -4.50
CA GLN A 104 -12.36 9.56 -3.72
C GLN A 104 -11.51 9.38 -2.47
N GLN A 105 -11.71 8.28 -1.74
CA GLN A 105 -10.94 7.98 -0.54
C GLN A 105 -9.44 7.83 -0.85
N ILE A 106 -9.09 7.07 -1.88
CA ILE A 106 -7.70 6.90 -2.29
C ILE A 106 -7.10 8.24 -2.73
N THR A 107 -7.79 9.00 -3.60
CA THR A 107 -7.31 10.30 -4.08
C THR A 107 -7.03 11.27 -2.94
N LYS A 108 -7.87 11.27 -1.89
CA LYS A 108 -7.66 12.07 -0.68
C LYS A 108 -6.36 11.73 0.06
N TYR A 109 -5.95 10.47 0.05
CA TYR A 109 -4.66 10.05 0.62
C TYR A 109 -3.51 10.54 -0.26
N LEU A 110 -3.62 10.35 -1.58
CA LEU A 110 -2.57 10.72 -2.52
C LEU A 110 -2.25 12.21 -2.49
N LEU A 111 -3.27 13.06 -2.48
CA LEU A 111 -3.10 14.52 -2.42
C LEU A 111 -2.42 15.00 -1.12
N GLN A 112 -2.52 14.24 -0.04
CA GLN A 112 -1.82 14.57 1.22
C GLN A 112 -0.39 14.06 1.25
N LEU A 113 -0.10 12.98 0.53
CA LEU A 113 1.22 12.36 0.47
C LEU A 113 2.12 13.06 -0.57
N GLN A 114 1.56 13.45 -1.71
CA GLN A 114 2.30 14.00 -2.83
C GLN A 114 3.02 15.30 -2.46
N GLY A 115 4.34 15.35 -2.71
CA GLY A 115 5.18 16.51 -2.37
C GLY A 115 5.35 16.74 -0.87
N GLY A 116 4.83 15.84 -0.02
CA GLY A 116 4.93 15.91 1.43
C GLY A 116 6.22 15.31 1.97
N GLU A 117 6.36 15.36 3.30
CA GLU A 117 7.45 14.72 4.04
C GLU A 117 6.88 13.75 5.08
N VAL A 118 7.35 12.51 5.08
CA VAL A 118 7.01 11.48 6.05
C VAL A 118 8.19 11.24 7.02
N GLU A 119 7.87 11.02 8.29
CA GLU A 119 8.86 10.64 9.30
C GLU A 119 9.16 9.13 9.24
N ALA A 120 10.40 8.78 8.88
CA ALA A 120 10.90 7.41 8.77
C ALA A 120 11.70 6.99 10.01
N PHE A 121 12.39 5.84 9.92
CA PHE A 121 13.18 5.29 11.04
C PHE A 121 14.17 6.31 11.60
N GLY A 122 14.34 6.32 12.92
CA GLY A 122 15.29 7.24 13.57
C GLY A 122 14.88 8.71 13.55
N ARG A 123 13.61 9.02 13.19
CA ARG A 123 13.08 10.38 12.96
C ARG A 123 13.68 11.07 11.74
N GLU A 124 14.22 10.30 10.82
CA GLU A 124 14.72 10.83 9.55
C GLU A 124 13.54 11.27 8.68
N ARG A 125 13.75 12.36 7.92
CA ARG A 125 12.71 12.94 7.07
C ARG A 125 12.87 12.40 5.67
N VAL A 126 11.84 11.73 5.19
CA VAL A 126 11.80 11.20 3.83
C VAL A 126 10.83 12.04 3.02
N ARG A 127 11.35 12.65 1.95
CA ARG A 127 10.56 13.47 1.03
C ARG A 127 9.83 12.54 0.06
N ILE A 128 8.57 12.84 -0.26
CA ILE A 128 7.85 12.19 -1.36
C ILE A 128 7.95 13.09 -2.58
N ALA A 129 8.44 12.56 -3.69
CA ALA A 129 8.63 13.33 -4.90
C ALA A 129 7.29 13.84 -5.45
N PRO A 130 7.23 15.06 -6.03
CA PRO A 130 6.02 15.55 -6.68
C PRO A 130 5.56 14.64 -7.84
N ASP A 131 6.48 13.94 -8.49
CA ASP A 131 6.23 12.96 -9.57
C ASP A 131 6.14 11.51 -9.06
N CYS A 132 5.87 11.30 -7.76
CA CYS A 132 5.75 9.96 -7.19
C CYS A 132 4.61 9.16 -7.84
N ILE A 133 4.91 7.89 -8.18
CA ILE A 133 3.95 6.92 -8.71
C ILE A 133 3.33 6.15 -7.56
N PHE A 134 2.00 6.20 -7.45
CA PHE A 134 1.26 5.53 -6.39
C PHE A 134 0.63 4.21 -6.87
N TYR A 135 0.96 3.12 -6.19
CA TYR A 135 0.34 1.80 -6.38
C TYR A 135 -0.70 1.57 -5.29
N CYS A 136 -1.99 1.66 -5.63
CA CYS A 136 -3.07 1.56 -4.66
C CYS A 136 -3.82 0.24 -4.82
N TYR A 137 -3.79 -0.60 -3.78
CA TYR A 137 -4.57 -1.83 -3.70
C TYR A 137 -5.78 -1.64 -2.80
N VAL A 138 -6.94 -2.04 -3.30
CA VAL A 138 -8.20 -2.03 -2.53
C VAL A 138 -8.72 -3.45 -2.49
N VAL A 139 -8.63 -4.07 -1.32
CA VAL A 139 -9.06 -5.45 -1.12
C VAL A 139 -10.53 -5.45 -0.71
N ALA A 140 -11.40 -5.84 -1.62
CA ALA A 140 -12.85 -5.74 -1.45
C ALA A 140 -13.63 -6.76 -2.27
N ASP A 141 -14.78 -7.21 -1.73
CA ASP A 141 -15.74 -8.00 -2.50
C ASP A 141 -16.52 -7.07 -3.46
N ILE A 142 -16.45 -7.33 -4.77
CA ILE A 142 -17.08 -6.47 -5.78
C ILE A 142 -18.58 -6.83 -5.95
N ILE A 143 -19.36 -6.46 -4.94
CA ILE A 143 -20.79 -6.72 -4.82
C ILE A 143 -21.56 -5.45 -4.44
N GLY A 144 -22.89 -5.47 -4.57
CA GLY A 144 -23.74 -4.33 -4.19
C GLY A 144 -23.36 -3.04 -4.92
N ASP A 145 -23.35 -1.93 -4.19
CA ASP A 145 -23.04 -0.59 -4.70
C ASP A 145 -21.64 -0.51 -5.31
N LEU A 146 -20.66 -1.25 -4.77
CA LEU A 146 -19.29 -1.23 -5.28
C LEU A 146 -19.21 -1.73 -6.72
N LYS A 147 -20.03 -2.73 -7.09
CA LYS A 147 -20.09 -3.21 -8.47
C LYS A 147 -20.56 -2.13 -9.44
N THR A 148 -21.52 -1.30 -9.01
CA THR A 148 -22.02 -0.16 -9.78
C THR A 148 -20.99 0.96 -9.81
N GLN A 149 -20.36 1.27 -8.67
CA GLN A 149 -19.34 2.30 -8.56
C GLN A 149 -18.16 2.04 -9.52
N LEU A 150 -17.75 0.78 -9.67
CA LEU A 150 -16.60 0.38 -10.49
C LEU A 150 -16.99 -0.07 -11.90
N SER A 151 -18.21 0.20 -12.37
CA SER A 151 -18.72 -0.37 -13.63
C SER A 151 -18.00 0.15 -14.88
N SER A 152 -17.47 1.37 -14.81
CA SER A 152 -16.71 2.02 -15.89
C SER A 152 -15.21 1.68 -15.85
N TRP A 153 -14.73 1.02 -14.80
CA TRP A 153 -13.33 0.70 -14.63
C TRP A 153 -12.92 -0.46 -15.53
N LYS A 154 -11.65 -0.47 -15.95
CA LYS A 154 -11.09 -1.58 -16.72
C LYS A 154 -11.13 -2.84 -15.88
N THR A 155 -11.55 -3.96 -16.45
CA THR A 155 -11.49 -5.24 -15.76
C THR A 155 -10.07 -5.82 -15.83
N THR A 156 -9.64 -6.50 -14.77
CA THR A 156 -8.42 -7.33 -14.79
C THR A 156 -8.57 -8.49 -15.79
N ALA A 157 -7.47 -9.21 -16.09
CA ALA A 157 -7.46 -10.29 -17.08
C ALA A 157 -8.47 -11.41 -16.76
N ASN A 158 -8.60 -11.78 -15.48
CA ASN A 158 -9.59 -12.76 -15.00
C ASN A 158 -11.01 -12.19 -14.87
N ARG A 159 -11.20 -10.90 -15.17
CA ARG A 159 -12.43 -10.11 -15.06
C ARG A 159 -13.02 -9.99 -13.65
N GLN A 160 -12.32 -10.47 -12.63
CA GLN A 160 -12.76 -10.44 -11.25
C GLN A 160 -12.45 -9.10 -10.57
N GLY A 161 -11.28 -8.53 -10.85
CA GLY A 161 -10.85 -7.24 -10.32
C GLY A 161 -11.23 -6.05 -11.21
N ARG A 162 -10.89 -4.86 -10.74
CA ARG A 162 -11.05 -3.59 -11.46
C ARG A 162 -9.78 -2.77 -11.36
N LEU A 163 -9.46 -2.05 -12.43
CA LEU A 163 -8.25 -1.24 -12.55
C LEU A 163 -8.62 0.14 -13.07
N ARG A 164 -8.06 1.16 -12.42
CA ARG A 164 -8.15 2.56 -12.80
C ARG A 164 -6.74 3.15 -12.83
N MET A 165 -6.36 3.73 -13.98
CA MET A 165 -5.16 4.54 -14.05
C MET A 165 -5.46 5.94 -13.51
N LEU A 166 -4.50 6.47 -12.74
CA LEU A 166 -4.52 7.83 -12.23
C LEU A 166 -3.58 8.67 -13.10
N GLU A 167 -4.16 9.68 -13.72
CA GLU A 167 -3.49 10.60 -14.63
C GLU A 167 -3.85 12.04 -14.21
N GLY A 168 -2.85 12.93 -14.16
CA GLY A 168 -3.06 14.33 -13.78
C GLY A 168 -2.19 14.74 -12.60
N GLU A 169 -2.81 15.36 -11.60
CA GLU A 169 -2.12 15.85 -10.39
C GLU A 169 -1.40 14.71 -9.68
N VAL A 170 -2.07 13.58 -9.44
CA VAL A 170 -1.47 12.35 -8.90
C VAL A 170 -1.29 11.31 -10.00
N GLN A 171 -0.17 10.56 -9.95
CA GLN A 171 0.15 9.52 -10.93
C GLN A 171 0.12 8.13 -10.29
N GLY A 172 -0.34 7.13 -11.05
CA GLY A 172 -0.28 5.75 -10.63
C GLY A 172 -1.52 4.95 -10.99
N SER A 173 -1.94 4.04 -10.12
CA SER A 173 -3.09 3.16 -10.37
C SER A 173 -3.82 2.75 -9.10
N ILE A 174 -5.11 2.49 -9.25
CA ILE A 174 -5.96 1.84 -8.24
C ILE A 174 -6.40 0.49 -8.79
N GLU A 175 -6.02 -0.58 -8.11
CA GLU A 175 -6.48 -1.94 -8.36
C GLU A 175 -7.41 -2.39 -7.22
N VAL A 176 -8.66 -2.72 -7.58
CA VAL A 176 -9.61 -3.36 -6.68
C VAL A 176 -9.57 -4.86 -6.94
N ILE A 177 -9.17 -5.63 -5.92
CA ILE A 177 -9.01 -7.08 -5.98
C ILE A 177 -9.82 -7.75 -4.87
N GLN A 178 -10.41 -8.91 -5.16
CA GLN A 178 -11.12 -9.69 -4.14
C GLN A 178 -10.12 -10.48 -3.29
N TRP A 179 -10.46 -10.72 -2.02
CA TRP A 179 -9.57 -11.45 -1.10
C TRP A 179 -9.14 -12.82 -1.63
N SER A 180 -10.08 -13.59 -2.21
CA SER A 180 -9.79 -14.92 -2.75
C SER A 180 -8.78 -14.86 -3.90
N ASP A 181 -8.93 -13.86 -4.77
CA ASP A 181 -8.05 -13.68 -5.92
C ASP A 181 -6.66 -13.25 -5.45
N LEU A 182 -6.56 -12.32 -4.51
CA LEU A 182 -5.31 -11.88 -3.91
C LEU A 182 -4.51 -13.05 -3.33
N VAL A 183 -5.15 -13.87 -2.49
CA VAL A 183 -4.50 -15.03 -1.88
C VAL A 183 -4.08 -16.04 -2.94
N ASN A 184 -4.95 -16.34 -3.91
CA ASN A 184 -4.63 -17.29 -4.98
C ASN A 184 -3.45 -16.81 -5.83
N ASP A 185 -3.40 -15.52 -6.14
CA ASP A 185 -2.31 -14.92 -6.91
C ASP A 185 -1.01 -14.96 -6.11
N ALA A 186 -1.03 -14.60 -4.82
CA ALA A 186 0.15 -14.69 -3.95
C ALA A 186 0.75 -16.11 -3.89
N TRP A 187 -0.11 -17.14 -3.76
CA TRP A 187 0.31 -18.54 -3.79
C TRP A 187 0.87 -18.95 -5.15
N SER A 188 0.23 -18.50 -6.24
CA SER A 188 0.66 -18.83 -7.61
C SER A 188 2.02 -18.18 -7.94
N ARG A 189 2.21 -16.89 -7.59
CA ARG A 189 3.48 -16.16 -7.77
C ARG A 189 4.63 -16.80 -7.00
N ASN A 190 4.37 -17.33 -5.81
CA ASN A 190 5.38 -17.91 -4.92
C ASN A 190 5.47 -19.44 -4.98
N GLN A 191 4.75 -20.11 -5.90
CA GLN A 191 4.62 -21.56 -5.92
C GLN A 191 5.98 -22.27 -5.96
N ALA A 192 6.92 -21.79 -6.78
CA ALA A 192 8.25 -22.39 -6.92
C ALA A 192 9.04 -22.30 -5.61
N SER A 193 9.07 -21.13 -4.97
CA SER A 193 9.77 -20.89 -3.70
C SER A 193 9.16 -21.69 -2.56
N LEU A 194 7.82 -21.73 -2.47
CA LEU A 194 7.10 -22.50 -1.45
C LEU A 194 7.34 -23.99 -1.63
N HIS A 195 7.31 -24.49 -2.87
CA HIS A 195 7.61 -25.88 -3.17
C HIS A 195 9.06 -26.26 -2.80
N ALA A 196 10.03 -25.39 -3.13
CA ALA A 196 11.43 -25.59 -2.76
C ALA A 196 11.64 -25.62 -1.24
N ALA A 197 10.86 -24.83 -0.48
CA ALA A 197 10.85 -24.84 0.98
C ALA A 197 10.06 -26.02 1.60
N GLY A 198 9.47 -26.90 0.78
CA GLY A 198 8.65 -28.01 1.26
C GLY A 198 7.27 -27.59 1.80
N LEU A 199 6.85 -26.35 1.55
CA LEU A 199 5.56 -25.79 1.98
C LEU A 199 4.48 -26.11 0.93
N ARG A 200 3.28 -26.45 1.40
CA ARG A 200 2.12 -26.73 0.55
C ARG A 200 0.88 -26.08 1.15
N ARG A 201 0.03 -25.54 0.27
CA ARG A 201 -1.30 -25.07 0.65
C ARG A 201 -2.14 -26.29 1.06
N ARG A 202 -2.68 -26.27 2.28
CA ARG A 202 -3.62 -27.28 2.80
C ARG A 202 -5.05 -26.85 2.53
#